data_AF-A0A6B3FHE4-F1
#
_entry.id   AF-A0A6B3FHE4-F1
#
_cell.length_a   1.000
_cell.length_b   1.000
_cell.length_c   1.000
_cell.angle_alpha   90.00
_cell.angle_beta   90.00
_cell.angle_gamma   90.00
#
_symmetry.space_group_name_H-M   'P 1'
#
loop_
_entity.id
_entity.type
_entity.pdbx_description
1 polymer ?
#
loop_
_entity_poly.entity_id
_entity_poly.type
_entity_poly.pdbx_seq_one_letter_code
_entity_poly.pdbx_strand_id
1 'polypeptide(L)'
;MSVTLRNTFGTLHHVSASNPAHVTGCDTYRISHATTISPQLPAFEDMVDVLQENGLHTRPEGYGVIFLESEEHELTYFGPIEQIEQFKRDNANGPATFDHGQGVMCPRWLQGKGWDDVVPRTTWNNKAHGAVADGVGIVTAFAHTEDPNAEVIVYEYEGAWGPEGTPGQMVTYHCTACHKDTIYDSGHIHENTSPHSRRWTARQARQHILSAAKHGVGGRHSACRPGNGAMLRAVNALARDMYGTSGNTLPDTDDTYCATQGPCSIIREMRAGARPPAYRA
;
A
#
# COMPACT_ATOMS: atom_id res chain seq x y z
N MET A 1 -0.48 -10.84 24.59
CA MET A 1 -1.04 -11.52 23.41
C MET A 1 -0.38 -10.92 22.18
N SER A 2 0.37 -11.70 21.40
CA SER A 2 0.89 -11.23 20.11
C SER A 2 -0.28 -11.17 19.13
N VAL A 3 -0.69 -9.98 18.71
CA VAL A 3 -1.73 -9.85 17.69
C VAL A 3 -1.09 -10.19 16.35
N THR A 4 -1.12 -11.46 15.95
CA THR A 4 -0.79 -11.85 14.59
C THR A 4 -1.99 -11.47 13.72
N LEU A 5 -1.96 -10.28 13.13
CA LEU A 5 -2.98 -9.84 12.18
C LEU A 5 -2.71 -10.50 10.83
N ARG A 6 -3.36 -11.64 10.58
CA ARG A 6 -3.41 -12.22 9.24
C ARG A 6 -4.20 -11.28 8.34
N ASN A 7 -3.70 -11.01 7.15
CA ASN A 7 -4.50 -10.31 6.16
C ASN A 7 -5.61 -11.22 5.62
N THR A 8 -6.67 -10.63 5.07
CA THR A 8 -7.82 -11.36 4.52
C THR A 8 -7.43 -12.23 3.31
N PHE A 9 -6.30 -11.96 2.66
CA PHE A 9 -5.86 -12.66 1.43
C PHE A 9 -4.95 -13.86 1.68
N GLY A 10 -4.65 -14.16 2.95
CA GLY A 10 -4.01 -15.41 3.35
C GLY A 10 -2.48 -15.40 3.38
N THR A 11 -1.83 -14.32 2.93
CA THR A 11 -0.38 -14.12 3.02
C THR A 11 0.02 -13.93 4.49
N LEU A 12 1.00 -14.71 4.95
CA LEU A 12 1.51 -14.61 6.31
C LEU A 12 2.67 -13.61 6.36
N HIS A 13 2.43 -12.50 7.06
CA HIS A 13 3.45 -11.50 7.38
C HIS A 13 3.96 -11.69 8.80
N HIS A 14 5.27 -11.57 8.98
CA HIS A 14 5.90 -11.52 10.29
C HIS A 14 5.92 -10.07 10.79
N VAL A 15 5.58 -9.86 12.05
CA VAL A 15 5.53 -8.53 12.66
C VAL A 15 6.52 -8.39 13.81
N SER A 16 6.97 -7.15 14.07
CA SER A 16 7.83 -6.86 15.21
C SER A 16 7.13 -7.15 16.54
N ALA A 17 7.84 -7.83 17.44
CA ALA A 17 7.35 -8.12 18.79
C ALA A 17 7.12 -6.84 19.62
N SER A 18 7.94 -5.80 19.42
CA SER A 18 7.84 -4.52 20.13
C SER A 18 6.92 -3.51 19.44
N ASN A 19 6.63 -3.71 18.15
CA ASN A 19 5.71 -2.88 17.38
C ASN A 19 4.91 -3.74 16.39
N PRO A 20 3.77 -4.33 16.81
CA PRO A 20 2.97 -5.22 15.96
C PRO A 20 2.38 -4.55 14.70
N ALA A 21 2.45 -3.21 14.58
CA ALA A 21 2.07 -2.52 13.35
C ALA A 21 3.17 -2.56 12.27
N HIS A 22 4.38 -3.02 12.61
CA HIS A 22 5.53 -3.06 11.73
C HIS A 22 5.81 -4.48 11.24
N VAL A 23 5.61 -4.71 9.95
CA VAL A 23 5.99 -5.95 9.27
C VAL A 23 7.51 -6.00 9.10
N THR A 24 8.10 -7.13 9.43
CA THR A 24 9.54 -7.42 9.34
C THR A 24 9.87 -8.50 8.30
N GLY A 25 8.85 -9.15 7.73
CA GLY A 25 9.04 -10.17 6.70
C GLY A 25 7.72 -10.79 6.24
N CYS A 26 7.83 -11.71 5.30
CA CYS A 26 6.72 -12.45 4.70
C CYS A 26 7.22 -13.83 4.26
N ASP A 27 6.33 -14.83 4.26
CA ASP A 27 6.64 -16.18 3.77
C ASP A 27 6.89 -16.20 2.25
N THR A 28 6.25 -15.29 1.50
CA THR A 28 6.36 -15.24 0.04
C THR A 28 6.50 -13.81 -0.47
N TYR A 29 7.26 -13.64 -1.55
CA TYR A 29 7.45 -12.37 -2.23
C TYR A 29 7.15 -12.51 -3.71
N ARG A 30 6.50 -11.50 -4.27
CA ARG A 30 6.48 -11.21 -5.69
C ARG A 30 7.83 -10.62 -6.10
N ILE A 31 8.33 -11.05 -7.26
CA ILE A 31 9.47 -10.44 -7.92
C ILE A 31 8.95 -9.29 -8.77
N SER A 32 9.19 -8.05 -8.32
CA SER A 32 8.72 -6.85 -9.02
C SER A 32 9.60 -6.51 -10.20
N HIS A 33 10.91 -6.66 -10.04
CA HIS A 33 11.89 -6.36 -11.06
C HIS A 33 13.21 -7.06 -10.77
N ALA A 34 13.91 -7.44 -11.83
CA ALA A 34 15.23 -8.06 -11.77
C ALA A 34 16.16 -7.38 -12.77
N THR A 35 17.34 -6.96 -12.32
CA THR A 35 18.31 -6.20 -13.09
C THR A 35 19.74 -6.53 -12.64
N THR A 36 20.74 -5.87 -13.23
CA THR A 36 22.15 -5.99 -12.85
C THR A 36 22.74 -4.60 -12.65
N ILE A 37 23.67 -4.48 -11.71
CA ILE A 37 24.46 -3.28 -11.47
C ILE A 37 25.94 -3.64 -11.57
N SER A 38 26.74 -2.82 -12.22
CA SER A 38 28.17 -3.09 -12.43
C SER A 38 29.00 -1.83 -12.25
N PRO A 39 30.33 -1.95 -12.02
CA PRO A 39 31.24 -0.81 -11.83
C PRO A 39 31.27 0.20 -12.98
N GLN A 40 30.72 -0.14 -14.14
CA GLN A 40 30.62 0.76 -15.29
C GLN A 40 29.46 1.75 -15.16
N LEU A 41 28.54 1.55 -14.20
CA LEU A 41 27.48 2.51 -13.92
C LEU A 41 28.06 3.76 -13.23
N PRO A 42 27.74 4.99 -13.69
CA PRO A 42 28.33 6.22 -13.15
C PRO A 42 28.15 6.45 -11.64
N ALA A 43 27.16 5.81 -11.01
CA ALA A 43 26.86 5.90 -9.59
C ALA A 43 27.06 4.57 -8.85
N PHE A 44 27.82 3.62 -9.42
CA PHE A 44 27.96 2.28 -8.85
C PHE A 44 28.43 2.29 -7.39
N GLU A 45 29.46 3.08 -7.07
CA GLU A 45 29.96 3.20 -5.69
C GLU A 45 28.85 3.64 -4.74
N ASP A 46 28.14 4.74 -5.07
CA ASP A 46 27.00 5.21 -4.27
C ASP A 46 25.90 4.14 -4.13
N MET A 47 25.72 3.31 -5.16
CA MET A 47 24.71 2.25 -5.15
C MET A 47 25.09 1.09 -4.23
N VAL A 48 26.39 0.78 -4.08
CA VAL A 48 26.88 -0.30 -3.22
C VAL A 48 27.27 0.17 -1.81
N ASP A 49 27.20 1.47 -1.50
CA ASP A 49 27.53 2.04 -0.20
C ASP A 49 26.88 1.29 0.97
N VAL A 50 25.59 0.96 0.88
CA VAL A 50 24.90 0.21 1.95
C VAL A 50 25.50 -1.18 2.17
N LEU A 51 26.03 -1.82 1.11
CA LEU A 51 26.73 -3.09 1.23
C LEU A 51 28.12 -2.86 1.81
N GLN A 52 28.82 -1.80 1.41
CA GLN A 52 30.14 -1.43 1.92
C GLN A 52 30.10 -1.12 3.43
N GLU A 53 29.17 -0.28 3.87
CA GLU A 53 28.99 0.12 5.28
C GLU A 53 28.73 -1.08 6.21
N ASN A 54 28.11 -2.14 5.69
CA ASN A 54 27.81 -3.35 6.43
C ASN A 54 28.87 -4.46 6.25
N GLY A 55 29.96 -4.21 5.51
CA GLY A 55 31.00 -5.21 5.22
C GLY A 55 30.52 -6.35 4.31
N LEU A 56 29.47 -6.11 3.51
CA LEU A 56 28.82 -7.06 2.61
C LEU A 56 29.18 -6.82 1.13
N HIS A 57 29.97 -5.79 0.85
CA HIS A 57 30.50 -5.54 -0.48
C HIS A 57 31.65 -6.50 -0.81
N THR A 58 31.32 -7.60 -1.50
CA THR A 58 32.23 -8.73 -1.76
C THR A 58 32.44 -9.04 -3.24
N ARG A 59 31.78 -8.30 -4.15
CA ARG A 59 31.75 -8.60 -5.59
C ARG A 59 32.29 -7.43 -6.42
N PRO A 60 33.57 -7.47 -6.84
CA PRO A 60 34.16 -6.42 -7.67
C PRO A 60 33.55 -6.36 -9.07
N GLU A 61 32.93 -7.44 -9.55
CA GLU A 61 32.24 -7.50 -10.84
C GLU A 61 30.87 -6.78 -10.86
N GLY A 62 30.31 -6.48 -9.68
CA GLY A 62 28.95 -5.98 -9.52
C GLY A 62 27.97 -7.03 -8.99
N TYR A 63 26.67 -6.76 -9.12
CA TYR A 63 25.62 -7.56 -8.53
C TYR A 63 24.46 -7.79 -9.51
N GLY A 64 23.92 -9.00 -9.48
CA GLY A 64 22.53 -9.21 -9.87
C GLY A 64 21.62 -8.69 -8.75
N VAL A 65 20.57 -7.95 -9.12
CA VAL A 65 19.66 -7.30 -8.19
C VAL A 65 18.23 -7.77 -8.45
N ILE A 66 17.51 -8.19 -7.40
CA ILE A 66 16.07 -8.43 -7.46
C ILE A 66 15.36 -7.55 -6.43
N PHE A 67 14.36 -6.82 -6.91
CA PHE A 67 13.40 -6.10 -6.09
C PHE A 67 12.22 -7.02 -5.78
N LEU A 68 12.10 -7.37 -4.51
CA LEU A 68 11.08 -8.26 -3.97
C LEU A 68 10.05 -7.44 -3.21
N GLU A 69 8.78 -7.79 -3.35
CA GLU A 69 7.71 -7.17 -2.59
C GLU A 69 6.61 -8.16 -2.18
N SER A 70 5.89 -7.83 -1.12
CA SER A 70 4.57 -8.34 -0.81
C SER A 70 3.64 -7.14 -0.67
N GLU A 71 2.39 -7.37 -0.27
CA GLU A 71 1.42 -6.32 0.01
C GLU A 71 1.95 -5.27 1.02
N GLU A 72 2.84 -5.69 1.92
CA GLU A 72 3.21 -4.93 3.12
C GLU A 72 4.70 -4.92 3.46
N HIS A 73 5.52 -5.55 2.64
CA HIS A 73 6.95 -5.67 2.88
C HIS A 73 7.73 -5.67 1.58
N GLU A 74 8.96 -5.21 1.63
CA GLU A 74 9.83 -5.14 0.47
C GLU A 74 11.26 -5.52 0.87
N LEU A 75 11.98 -6.13 -0.05
CA LEU A 75 13.38 -6.52 0.11
C LEU A 75 14.13 -6.23 -1.19
N THR A 76 15.42 -5.96 -1.07
CA THR A 76 16.34 -5.98 -2.22
C THR A 76 17.30 -7.14 -2.05
N TYR A 77 17.38 -8.02 -3.04
CA TYR A 77 18.37 -9.08 -3.12
C TYR A 77 19.58 -8.62 -3.92
N PHE A 78 20.77 -8.94 -3.42
CA PHE A 78 22.07 -8.74 -4.07
C PHE A 78 22.77 -10.08 -4.23
N GLY A 79 22.97 -10.56 -5.45
CA GLY A 79 23.56 -11.86 -5.73
C GLY A 79 24.50 -11.89 -6.93
N PRO A 80 24.90 -13.09 -7.39
CA PRO A 80 25.68 -13.26 -8.60
C PRO A 80 24.92 -12.74 -9.83
N ILE A 81 25.61 -12.03 -10.72
CA ILE A 81 25.04 -11.54 -11.99
C ILE A 81 24.54 -12.72 -12.82
N GLU A 82 25.30 -13.80 -12.88
CA GLU A 82 25.00 -14.99 -13.68
C GLU A 82 23.69 -15.63 -13.25
N GLN A 83 23.43 -15.69 -11.94
CA GLN A 83 22.19 -16.23 -11.40
C GLN A 83 20.99 -15.38 -11.81
N ILE A 84 21.10 -14.05 -11.76
CA ILE A 84 19.98 -13.17 -12.10
C ILE A 84 19.71 -13.15 -13.61
N GLU A 85 20.76 -13.18 -14.42
CA GLU A 85 20.59 -13.32 -15.88
C GLU A 85 20.00 -14.68 -16.26
N GLN A 86 20.37 -15.76 -15.55
CA GLN A 86 19.74 -17.06 -15.73
C GLN A 86 18.27 -17.04 -15.31
N PHE A 87 17.97 -16.49 -14.13
CA PHE A 87 16.60 -16.32 -13.64
C PHE A 87 15.73 -15.54 -14.63
N LYS A 88 16.22 -14.42 -15.20
CA LYS A 88 15.48 -13.63 -16.21
C LYS A 88 15.16 -14.45 -17.46
N ARG A 89 16.12 -15.24 -17.96
CA ARG A 89 15.93 -16.12 -19.13
C ARG A 89 14.90 -17.21 -18.85
N ASP A 90 14.99 -17.86 -17.71
CA ASP A 90 14.09 -18.95 -17.34
C ASP A 90 12.68 -18.41 -17.07
N ASN A 91 12.57 -17.26 -16.40
CA ASN A 91 11.30 -16.64 -16.07
C ASN A 91 10.50 -16.19 -17.31
N ALA A 92 11.19 -15.93 -18.43
CA ALA A 92 10.54 -15.63 -19.70
C ALA A 92 9.79 -16.83 -20.30
N ASN A 93 10.15 -18.06 -19.89
CA ASN A 93 9.55 -19.30 -20.37
C ASN A 93 8.55 -19.92 -19.38
N GLY A 94 8.32 -19.27 -18.23
CA GLY A 94 7.45 -19.75 -17.16
C GLY A 94 8.02 -19.39 -15.78
N PRO A 95 7.30 -19.63 -14.67
CA PRO A 95 7.77 -19.26 -13.34
C PRO A 95 9.14 -19.86 -13.01
N ALA A 96 10.12 -19.00 -12.72
CA ALA A 96 11.46 -19.42 -12.30
C ALA A 96 11.68 -19.17 -10.79
N THR A 97 12.65 -19.87 -10.22
CA THR A 97 13.13 -19.68 -8.84
C THR A 97 14.61 -19.31 -8.87
N PHE A 98 15.10 -18.64 -7.82
CA PHE A 98 16.53 -18.40 -7.63
C PHE A 98 16.96 -18.80 -6.22
N ASP A 99 18.24 -19.08 -6.03
CA ASP A 99 18.84 -19.40 -4.75
C ASP A 99 19.23 -18.10 -4.00
N HIS A 100 18.35 -17.72 -3.07
CA HIS A 100 18.54 -16.59 -2.20
C HIS A 100 19.77 -16.72 -1.27
N GLY A 101 20.28 -17.93 -1.04
CA GLY A 101 21.47 -18.17 -0.21
C GLY A 101 22.79 -17.73 -0.84
N GLN A 102 22.82 -17.48 -2.16
CA GLN A 102 24.03 -17.06 -2.88
C GLN A 102 24.31 -15.54 -2.79
N GLY A 103 23.48 -14.83 -2.04
CA GLY A 103 23.52 -13.37 -1.96
C GLY A 103 23.10 -12.84 -0.61
N VAL A 104 22.83 -11.54 -0.58
CA VAL A 104 22.49 -10.78 0.62
C VAL A 104 21.11 -10.15 0.41
N MET A 105 20.30 -10.13 1.46
CA MET A 105 19.00 -9.45 1.47
C MET A 105 19.09 -8.16 2.28
N CYS A 106 18.67 -7.05 1.68
CA CYS A 106 18.53 -5.76 2.36
C CYS A 106 17.04 -5.47 2.66
N PRO A 107 16.69 -5.00 3.87
CA PRO A 107 15.31 -4.93 4.37
C PRO A 107 14.49 -3.72 3.87
N ARG A 108 14.73 -3.31 2.61
CA ARG A 108 14.02 -2.23 1.91
C ARG A 108 14.40 -2.22 0.44
N TRP A 109 13.62 -1.51 -0.38
CA TRP A 109 14.13 -1.03 -1.67
C TRP A 109 15.09 0.13 -1.40
N LEU A 110 16.27 0.08 -2.02
CA LEU A 110 17.26 1.14 -1.92
C LEU A 110 16.79 2.36 -2.73
N GLN A 111 17.21 3.54 -2.32
CA GLN A 111 16.79 4.82 -2.89
C GLN A 111 18.00 5.76 -2.91
N GLY A 112 17.93 6.79 -3.74
CA GLY A 112 18.99 7.80 -3.86
C GLY A 112 19.82 7.64 -5.12
N LYS A 113 21.01 8.23 -5.11
CA LYS A 113 21.86 8.38 -6.30
C LYS A 113 22.13 7.03 -6.98
N GLY A 114 21.80 6.93 -8.26
CA GLY A 114 21.88 5.70 -9.07
C GLY A 114 20.71 4.72 -8.86
N TRP A 115 20.17 4.62 -7.64
CA TRP A 115 19.01 3.76 -7.35
C TRP A 115 17.72 4.27 -8.00
N ASP A 116 17.51 5.59 -8.04
CA ASP A 116 16.28 6.18 -8.59
C ASP A 116 16.04 5.84 -10.08
N ASP A 117 17.09 5.49 -10.84
CA ASP A 117 17.01 5.10 -12.25
C ASP A 117 16.73 3.60 -12.47
N VAL A 118 17.01 2.75 -11.48
CA VAL A 118 16.87 1.29 -11.57
C VAL A 118 15.69 0.74 -10.78
N VAL A 119 15.23 1.49 -9.78
CA VAL A 119 14.07 1.12 -8.97
C VAL A 119 12.81 1.40 -9.79
N PRO A 120 12.00 0.38 -10.10
CA PRO A 120 10.81 0.57 -10.90
C PRO A 120 9.73 1.29 -10.09
N ARG A 121 8.97 2.18 -10.75
CA ARG A 121 7.65 2.57 -10.23
C ARG A 121 6.68 1.42 -10.47
N THR A 122 6.08 0.90 -9.41
CA THR A 122 5.20 -0.27 -9.47
C THR A 122 3.97 -0.11 -8.61
N THR A 123 2.90 -0.78 -9.03
CA THR A 123 1.65 -0.94 -8.28
C THR A 123 1.46 -2.41 -7.92
N TRP A 124 0.76 -2.69 -6.82
CA TRP A 124 0.39 -4.05 -6.45
C TRP A 124 -0.60 -4.63 -7.46
N ASN A 125 -1.65 -3.87 -7.76
CA ASN A 125 -2.61 -4.20 -8.81
C ASN A 125 -2.02 -3.78 -10.16
N ASN A 126 -1.72 -4.75 -11.04
CA ASN A 126 -1.12 -4.53 -12.35
C ASN A 126 -1.84 -5.39 -13.41
N LYS A 127 -2.16 -4.81 -14.57
CA LYS A 127 -2.84 -5.46 -15.69
C LYS A 127 -2.11 -6.69 -16.22
N ALA A 128 -0.78 -6.64 -16.26
CA ALA A 128 0.05 -7.78 -16.67
C ALA A 128 -0.14 -8.99 -15.73
N HIS A 129 -0.62 -8.76 -14.51
CA HIS A 129 -0.94 -9.78 -13.51
C HIS A 129 -2.46 -9.95 -13.30
N GLY A 130 -3.27 -9.53 -14.28
CA GLY A 130 -4.71 -9.80 -14.30
C GLY A 130 -5.58 -8.78 -13.56
N ALA A 131 -5.02 -7.66 -13.08
CA ALA A 131 -5.84 -6.59 -12.50
C ALA A 131 -6.66 -5.86 -13.56
N VAL A 132 -7.77 -5.25 -13.14
CA VAL A 132 -8.66 -4.45 -14.02
C VAL A 132 -7.96 -3.21 -14.59
N ALA A 133 -7.10 -2.59 -13.77
CA ALA A 133 -6.24 -1.49 -14.16
C ALA A 133 -4.99 -1.45 -13.27
N ASP A 134 -3.93 -0.81 -13.76
CA ASP A 134 -2.73 -0.58 -12.97
C ASP A 134 -3.05 0.41 -11.85
N GLY A 135 -2.69 0.06 -10.61
CA GLY A 135 -2.92 0.89 -9.44
C GLY A 135 -4.37 1.03 -9.02
N VAL A 136 -5.26 0.14 -9.47
CA VAL A 136 -6.66 0.12 -9.04
C VAL A 136 -6.99 -1.25 -8.46
N GLY A 137 -7.27 -1.30 -7.16
CA GLY A 137 -7.73 -2.51 -6.50
C GLY A 137 -7.34 -2.58 -5.03
N ILE A 138 -7.80 -3.64 -4.37
CA ILE A 138 -7.45 -3.89 -2.97
C ILE A 138 -6.01 -4.41 -2.91
N VAL A 139 -5.21 -3.84 -2.01
CA VAL A 139 -3.86 -4.33 -1.70
C VAL A 139 -3.93 -5.39 -0.62
N THR A 140 -4.53 -5.02 0.52
CA THR A 140 -4.68 -5.90 1.67
C THR A 140 -5.91 -5.49 2.47
N ALA A 141 -6.42 -6.39 3.30
CA ALA A 141 -7.50 -6.10 4.23
C ALA A 141 -7.22 -6.80 5.56
N PHE A 142 -7.72 -6.21 6.64
CA PHE A 142 -7.59 -6.72 7.98
C PHE A 142 -8.97 -6.77 8.64
N ALA A 143 -9.31 -7.91 9.25
CA ALA A 143 -10.51 -8.02 10.06
C ALA A 143 -10.46 -7.03 11.24
N HIS A 144 -11.58 -6.36 11.50
CA HIS A 144 -11.70 -5.45 12.62
C HIS A 144 -11.86 -6.24 13.94
N THR A 145 -11.13 -5.87 14.99
CA THR A 145 -11.06 -6.68 16.22
C THR A 145 -12.31 -6.58 17.09
N GLU A 146 -13.04 -5.46 17.00
CA GLU A 146 -14.22 -5.19 17.84
C GLU A 146 -15.55 -5.29 17.08
N ASP A 147 -15.51 -5.40 15.75
CA ASP A 147 -16.71 -5.53 14.91
C ASP A 147 -16.44 -6.64 13.88
N PRO A 148 -17.07 -7.82 14.05
CA PRO A 148 -16.79 -8.97 13.20
C PRO A 148 -17.25 -8.80 11.74
N ASN A 149 -18.07 -7.79 11.45
CA ASN A 149 -18.54 -7.50 10.09
C ASN A 149 -17.77 -6.36 9.42
N ALA A 150 -16.78 -5.78 10.12
CA ALA A 150 -15.99 -4.68 9.61
C ALA A 150 -14.56 -5.08 9.29
N GLU A 151 -13.96 -4.32 8.37
CA GLU A 151 -12.58 -4.50 7.94
C GLU A 151 -11.90 -3.14 7.80
N VAL A 152 -10.56 -3.15 7.93
CA VAL A 152 -9.72 -2.04 7.53
C VAL A 152 -8.99 -2.44 6.26
N ILE A 153 -9.33 -1.77 5.17
CA ILE A 153 -8.98 -2.17 3.80
C ILE A 153 -8.00 -1.16 3.23
N VAL A 154 -6.85 -1.64 2.78
CA VAL A 154 -5.84 -0.86 2.06
C VAL A 154 -6.05 -1.08 0.58
N TYR A 155 -6.13 0.00 -0.20
CA TYR A 155 -6.41 -0.08 -1.62
C TYR A 155 -5.66 1.00 -2.40
N GLU A 156 -5.36 0.65 -3.65
CA GLU A 156 -4.83 1.56 -4.66
C GLU A 156 -5.98 2.12 -5.49
N TYR A 157 -5.86 3.40 -5.83
CA TYR A 157 -6.86 4.10 -6.63
C TYR A 157 -6.23 5.22 -7.45
N GLU A 158 -6.95 5.67 -8.47
CA GLU A 158 -6.62 6.89 -9.20
C GLU A 158 -7.25 8.10 -8.49
N GLY A 159 -6.43 9.09 -8.14
CA GLY A 159 -6.90 10.29 -7.46
C GLY A 159 -5.80 11.33 -7.29
N ALA A 160 -6.16 12.48 -6.75
CA ALA A 160 -5.22 13.55 -6.46
C ALA A 160 -4.96 13.65 -4.96
N TRP A 161 -3.74 14.05 -4.60
CA TRP A 161 -3.49 14.53 -3.25
C TRP A 161 -4.04 15.94 -3.09
N GLY A 162 -5.21 16.04 -2.44
CA GLY A 162 -5.92 17.29 -2.23
C GLY A 162 -6.68 17.82 -3.47
N PRO A 163 -7.43 18.93 -3.34
CA PRO A 163 -8.37 19.40 -4.37
C PRO A 163 -7.72 19.92 -5.66
N GLU A 164 -6.50 20.46 -5.58
CA GLU A 164 -5.78 21.05 -6.72
C GLU A 164 -4.71 20.12 -7.31
N GLY A 165 -4.56 18.91 -6.77
CA GLY A 165 -3.54 17.96 -7.21
C GLY A 165 -3.83 17.40 -8.60
N THR A 166 -2.77 17.02 -9.31
CA THR A 166 -2.94 16.24 -10.55
C THR A 166 -3.33 14.80 -10.19
N PRO A 167 -4.38 14.22 -10.82
CA PRO A 167 -4.71 12.83 -10.61
C PRO A 167 -3.55 11.90 -10.97
N GLY A 168 -3.23 10.99 -10.06
CA GLY A 168 -2.20 9.97 -10.19
C GLY A 168 -2.58 8.69 -9.44
N GLN A 169 -1.66 7.74 -9.39
CA GLN A 169 -1.85 6.51 -8.63
C GLN A 169 -1.62 6.80 -7.15
N MET A 170 -2.61 6.50 -6.34
CA MET A 170 -2.65 6.78 -4.91
C MET A 170 -2.87 5.48 -4.13
N VAL A 171 -2.49 5.49 -2.85
CA VAL A 171 -2.77 4.41 -1.91
C VAL A 171 -3.27 4.99 -0.60
N THR A 172 -4.32 4.40 -0.05
CA THR A 172 -4.92 4.79 1.23
C THR A 172 -5.55 3.58 1.92
N TYR A 173 -6.06 3.78 3.14
CA TYR A 173 -6.86 2.77 3.82
C TYR A 173 -8.23 3.33 4.23
N HIS A 174 -9.21 2.45 4.34
CA HIS A 174 -10.56 2.75 4.79
C HIS A 174 -11.02 1.71 5.82
N CYS A 175 -11.57 2.19 6.94
CA CYS A 175 -12.18 1.34 7.95
C CYS A 175 -13.70 1.36 7.77
N THR A 176 -14.30 0.21 7.49
CA THR A 176 -15.75 0.10 7.27
C THR A 176 -16.58 0.23 8.55
N ALA A 177 -15.95 0.30 9.73
CA ALA A 177 -16.61 0.61 11.00
C ALA A 177 -16.61 2.12 11.32
N CYS A 178 -15.67 2.87 10.75
CA CYS A 178 -15.39 4.25 11.13
C CYS A 178 -15.57 5.15 9.89
N HIS A 179 -16.83 5.48 9.59
CA HIS A 179 -17.22 6.22 8.40
C HIS A 179 -16.72 7.67 8.48
N LYS A 180 -15.53 7.93 7.94
CA LYS A 180 -15.04 9.28 7.64
C LYS A 180 -15.31 9.54 6.17
N ASP A 181 -16.01 10.64 5.92
CA ASP A 181 -16.85 10.84 4.74
C ASP A 181 -16.12 11.22 3.45
N THR A 182 -14.79 11.15 3.40
CA THR A 182 -14.09 11.40 2.14
C THR A 182 -12.85 10.51 2.04
N ILE A 183 -12.58 10.00 0.83
CA ILE A 183 -11.28 9.44 0.44
C ILE A 183 -10.13 10.46 0.63
N TYR A 184 -10.44 11.72 0.97
CA TYR A 184 -9.55 12.88 1.02
C TYR A 184 -9.19 13.37 2.45
N ASP A 185 -9.98 13.07 3.49
CA ASP A 185 -9.87 13.73 4.82
C ASP A 185 -9.05 12.99 5.87
N SER A 186 -8.54 11.79 5.60
CA SER A 186 -7.82 11.03 6.63
C SER A 186 -6.33 11.35 6.73
N GLY A 187 -5.77 12.15 5.82
CA GLY A 187 -4.32 12.45 5.79
C GLY A 187 -3.43 11.21 5.60
N HIS A 188 -4.03 10.04 5.38
CA HIS A 188 -3.36 8.75 5.18
C HIS A 188 -3.33 8.34 3.71
N ILE A 189 -3.28 9.35 2.85
CA ILE A 189 -3.22 9.22 1.40
C ILE A 189 -1.79 9.48 0.99
N HIS A 190 -1.26 8.60 0.16
CA HIS A 190 0.09 8.73 -0.36
C HIS A 190 0.10 8.47 -1.85
N GLU A 191 0.96 9.17 -2.59
CA GLU A 191 1.28 8.77 -3.96
C GLU A 191 1.87 7.36 -3.94
N ASN A 192 1.34 6.51 -4.80
CA ASN A 192 1.72 5.11 -4.91
C ASN A 192 2.88 4.96 -5.90
N THR A 193 4.06 5.32 -5.45
CA THR A 193 5.28 5.32 -6.29
C THR A 193 6.11 4.06 -6.11
N SER A 194 5.91 3.30 -5.02
CA SER A 194 6.70 2.12 -4.66
C SER A 194 6.00 1.28 -3.57
N PRO A 195 6.46 0.04 -3.30
CA PRO A 195 5.94 -0.78 -2.21
C PRO A 195 6.08 -0.12 -0.83
N HIS A 196 7.06 0.78 -0.65
CA HIS A 196 7.18 1.59 0.56
C HIS A 196 5.91 2.38 0.89
N SER A 197 5.29 3.03 -0.11
CA SER A 197 4.03 3.77 0.07
C SER A 197 2.91 2.84 0.55
N ARG A 198 2.80 1.65 -0.05
CA ARG A 198 1.83 0.62 0.34
C ARG A 198 2.06 0.15 1.78
N ARG A 199 3.31 -0.17 2.13
CA ARG A 199 3.73 -0.56 3.48
C ARG A 199 3.42 0.51 4.51
N TRP A 200 3.66 1.78 4.18
CA TRP A 200 3.31 2.89 5.06
C TRP A 200 1.80 2.93 5.32
N THR A 201 0.99 2.89 4.27
CA THR A 201 -0.47 2.93 4.39
C THR A 201 -1.00 1.73 5.17
N ALA A 202 -0.47 0.54 4.92
CA ALA A 202 -0.89 -0.67 5.61
C ALA A 202 -0.45 -0.67 7.09
N ARG A 203 0.70 -0.06 7.42
CA ARG A 203 1.06 0.26 8.80
C ARG A 203 0.05 1.20 9.46
N GLN A 204 -0.41 2.27 8.77
CA GLN A 204 -1.44 3.15 9.32
C GLN A 204 -2.75 2.40 9.58
N ALA A 205 -3.17 1.53 8.64
CA ALA A 205 -4.33 0.67 8.80
C ALA A 205 -4.22 -0.26 10.02
N ARG A 206 -3.06 -0.88 10.26
CA ARG A 206 -2.83 -1.67 11.48
C ARG A 206 -2.86 -0.83 12.74
N GLN A 207 -2.24 0.35 12.73
CA GLN A 207 -2.27 1.26 13.87
C GLN A 207 -3.70 1.65 14.22
N HIS A 208 -4.56 1.81 13.22
CA HIS A 208 -5.98 2.04 13.40
C HIS A 208 -6.66 0.90 14.18
N ILE A 209 -6.45 -0.35 13.76
CA ILE A 209 -7.03 -1.54 14.41
C ILE A 209 -6.50 -1.72 15.83
N LEU A 210 -5.19 -1.59 16.02
CA LEU A 210 -4.56 -1.69 17.34
C LEU A 210 -5.05 -0.59 18.27
N SER A 211 -5.33 0.61 17.74
CA SER A 211 -5.94 1.69 18.50
C SER A 211 -7.36 1.34 18.94
N ALA A 212 -8.18 0.75 18.06
CA ALA A 212 -9.52 0.28 18.41
C ALA A 212 -9.47 -0.81 19.49
N ALA A 213 -8.61 -1.82 19.34
CA ALA A 213 -8.42 -2.88 20.33
C ALA A 213 -7.98 -2.35 21.70
N LYS A 214 -7.16 -1.28 21.73
CA LYS A 214 -6.64 -0.71 22.98
C LYS A 214 -7.59 0.30 23.63
N HIS A 215 -8.31 1.08 22.84
CA HIS A 215 -9.05 2.25 23.30
C HIS A 215 -10.57 2.17 23.05
N GLY A 216 -11.04 1.07 22.48
CA GLY A 216 -12.42 0.85 22.06
C GLY A 216 -12.78 1.60 20.76
N VAL A 217 -13.81 1.15 20.07
CA VAL A 217 -14.42 1.89 18.95
C VAL A 217 -15.14 3.12 19.49
N GLY A 218 -14.99 4.27 18.84
CA GLY A 218 -15.62 5.54 19.25
C GLY A 218 -15.01 6.22 20.48
N GLY A 219 -14.08 5.56 21.19
CA GLY A 219 -13.43 6.12 22.37
C GLY A 219 -12.64 7.39 22.05
N ARG A 220 -12.64 8.39 22.97
CA ARG A 220 -11.95 9.70 22.82
C ARG A 220 -10.42 9.62 22.61
N HIS A 221 -9.83 8.44 22.72
CA HIS A 221 -8.40 8.20 22.41
C HIS A 221 -8.18 7.19 21.27
N SER A 222 -9.26 6.66 20.69
CA SER A 222 -9.21 5.73 19.57
C SER A 222 -8.98 6.43 18.24
N ALA A 223 -8.24 5.83 17.32
CA ALA A 223 -8.18 6.26 15.92
C ALA A 223 -9.44 5.83 15.15
N CYS A 224 -10.12 4.76 15.60
CA CYS A 224 -11.42 4.36 15.06
C CYS A 224 -12.53 5.09 15.81
N ARG A 225 -12.82 6.31 15.34
CA ARG A 225 -14.02 7.03 15.74
C ARG A 225 -14.86 7.32 14.51
N PRO A 226 -16.16 7.00 14.53
CA PRO A 226 -17.06 7.50 13.51
C PRO A 226 -17.06 9.04 13.57
N GLY A 227 -17.03 9.69 12.40
CA GLY A 227 -17.27 11.11 12.31
C GLY A 227 -18.68 11.38 12.83
N ASN A 228 -18.85 12.32 13.75
CA ASN A 228 -20.19 12.80 14.02
C ASN A 228 -20.67 13.52 12.75
N GLY A 229 -21.76 13.05 12.13
CA GLY A 229 -22.41 13.72 10.98
C GLY A 229 -22.89 15.16 11.25
N ALA A 230 -22.45 15.78 12.36
CA ALA A 230 -22.64 17.18 12.69
C ALA A 230 -21.95 18.09 11.66
N MET A 231 -20.79 17.70 11.13
CA MET A 231 -20.14 18.46 10.06
C MET A 231 -20.94 18.37 8.77
N LEU A 232 -21.40 17.17 8.38
CA LEU A 232 -22.26 16.98 7.20
C LEU A 232 -23.58 17.77 7.34
N ARG A 233 -24.19 17.75 8.53
CA ARG A 233 -25.38 18.58 8.84
C ARG A 233 -25.09 20.08 8.74
N ALA A 234 -23.92 20.55 9.18
CA ALA A 234 -23.53 21.95 9.09
C ALA A 234 -23.30 22.38 7.64
N VAL A 235 -22.64 21.54 6.82
CA VAL A 235 -22.42 21.78 5.38
C VAL A 235 -23.74 21.79 4.61
N ASN A 236 -24.62 20.80 4.85
CA ASN A 236 -25.96 20.78 4.25
C ASN A 236 -26.84 21.95 4.72
N ALA A 237 -26.65 22.45 5.95
CA ALA A 237 -27.33 23.68 6.40
C ALA A 237 -26.81 24.92 5.66
N LEU A 238 -25.49 25.08 5.51
CA LEU A 238 -24.88 26.18 4.77
C LEU A 238 -25.26 26.15 3.28
N ALA A 239 -25.27 24.98 2.64
CA ALA A 239 -25.66 24.84 1.24
C ALA A 239 -27.13 25.22 1.01
N ARG A 240 -28.04 24.83 1.93
CA ARG A 240 -29.45 25.25 1.87
C ARG A 240 -29.61 26.76 2.02
N ASP A 241 -28.82 27.38 2.90
CA ASP A 241 -28.83 28.83 3.11
C ASP A 241 -28.29 29.59 1.89
N MET A 242 -27.16 29.14 1.34
CA MET A 242 -26.52 29.79 0.19
C MET A 242 -27.28 29.61 -1.13
N TYR A 243 -27.89 28.45 -1.36
CA TYR A 243 -28.48 28.10 -2.65
C TYR A 243 -30.02 28.01 -2.64
N GLY A 244 -30.66 28.25 -1.49
CA GLY A 244 -32.12 28.24 -1.37
C GLY A 244 -32.77 26.89 -1.69
N THR A 245 -32.03 25.78 -1.60
CA THR A 245 -32.52 24.45 -1.95
C THR A 245 -33.34 23.84 -0.82
N SER A 246 -34.43 23.13 -1.17
CA SER A 246 -35.25 22.38 -0.21
C SER A 246 -34.74 20.96 0.06
N GLY A 247 -33.85 20.45 -0.80
CA GLY A 247 -33.14 19.19 -0.60
C GLY A 247 -31.70 19.42 -0.15
N ASN A 248 -31.12 18.43 0.52
CA ASN A 248 -29.70 18.46 0.84
C ASN A 248 -28.85 18.20 -0.41
N THR A 249 -27.73 18.90 -0.53
CA THR A 249 -26.73 18.66 -1.58
C THR A 249 -26.00 17.33 -1.36
N LEU A 250 -25.89 16.87 -0.11
CA LEU A 250 -25.37 15.57 0.29
C LEU A 250 -26.43 14.78 1.10
N PRO A 251 -26.45 13.43 1.08
CA PRO A 251 -27.41 12.62 1.85
C PRO A 251 -27.53 13.01 3.34
N ASP A 252 -28.69 12.78 3.96
CA ASP A 252 -28.97 13.12 5.37
C ASP A 252 -28.07 12.40 6.39
N THR A 253 -27.42 11.30 5.99
CA THR A 253 -26.47 10.53 6.80
C THR A 253 -25.20 10.19 5.99
N ASP A 254 -24.03 10.31 6.63
CA ASP A 254 -22.72 9.91 6.07
C ASP A 254 -22.77 8.47 5.51
N ASP A 255 -23.55 7.57 6.12
CA ASP A 255 -23.65 6.16 5.72
C ASP A 255 -24.19 5.99 4.29
N THR A 256 -25.22 6.77 3.92
CA THR A 256 -25.85 6.67 2.60
C THR A 256 -24.90 7.22 1.53
N TYR A 257 -24.17 8.29 1.85
CA TYR A 257 -23.17 8.85 0.95
C TYR A 257 -21.98 7.91 0.79
N CYS A 258 -21.39 7.39 1.88
CA CYS A 258 -20.28 6.45 1.78
C CYS A 258 -20.65 5.21 0.94
N ALA A 259 -21.84 4.66 1.16
CA ALA A 259 -22.32 3.47 0.47
C ALA A 259 -22.59 3.66 -1.03
N THR A 260 -22.83 4.90 -1.48
CA THR A 260 -23.22 5.19 -2.88
C THR A 260 -22.18 5.97 -3.67
N GLN A 261 -21.39 6.82 -3.02
CA GLN A 261 -20.44 7.75 -3.65
C GLN A 261 -19.05 7.77 -2.96
N GLY A 262 -18.95 7.31 -1.70
CA GLY A 262 -17.70 7.36 -0.93
C GLY A 262 -16.85 6.09 -1.04
N PRO A 263 -15.81 5.97 -0.18
CA PRO A 263 -14.87 4.84 -0.19
C PRO A 263 -15.55 3.46 -0.14
N CYS A 264 -16.65 3.33 0.60
CA CYS A 264 -17.40 2.08 0.72
C CYS A 264 -17.90 1.59 -0.65
N SER A 265 -18.42 2.50 -1.48
CA SER A 265 -18.88 2.19 -2.84
C SER A 265 -17.73 1.78 -3.76
N ILE A 266 -16.60 2.50 -3.71
CA ILE A 266 -15.37 2.23 -4.46
C ILE A 266 -14.87 0.81 -4.16
N ILE A 267 -14.76 0.46 -2.89
CA ILE A 267 -14.29 -0.85 -2.44
C ILE A 267 -15.23 -1.96 -2.90
N ARG A 268 -16.55 -1.74 -2.89
CA ARG A 268 -17.52 -2.72 -3.40
C ARG A 268 -17.30 -3.02 -4.89
N GLU A 269 -17.09 -1.98 -5.70
CA GLU A 269 -16.79 -2.14 -7.13
C GLU A 269 -15.46 -2.88 -7.35
N MET A 270 -14.41 -2.53 -6.58
CA MET A 270 -13.12 -3.23 -6.64
C MET A 270 -13.25 -4.72 -6.30
N ARG A 271 -14.07 -5.07 -5.30
CA ARG A 271 -14.36 -6.48 -4.95
C ARG A 271 -15.09 -7.23 -6.07
N ALA A 272 -15.91 -6.53 -6.84
CA ALA A 272 -16.55 -7.09 -8.02
C ALA A 272 -15.61 -7.19 -9.23
N GLY A 273 -14.32 -6.83 -9.09
CA GLY A 273 -13.36 -6.77 -10.19
C GLY A 273 -13.65 -5.65 -11.19
N ALA A 274 -14.47 -4.68 -10.81
CA ALA A 274 -14.82 -3.54 -11.65
C ALA A 274 -13.91 -2.36 -11.36
N ARG A 275 -13.62 -1.57 -12.39
CA ARG A 275 -13.06 -0.22 -12.22
C ARG A 275 -14.21 0.71 -11.81
N PRO A 276 -14.19 1.30 -10.60
CA PRO A 276 -15.25 2.18 -10.12
C PRO A 276 -15.63 3.28 -11.12
N PRO A 277 -16.93 3.60 -11.30
CA PRO A 277 -17.39 4.69 -12.16
C PRO A 277 -16.79 6.05 -11.82
N ALA A 278 -16.42 6.27 -10.55
CA ALA A 278 -15.69 7.45 -10.09
C ALA A 278 -14.35 7.67 -10.86
N TYR A 279 -13.84 6.66 -11.56
CA TYR A 279 -12.62 6.72 -12.38
C TYR A 279 -12.90 6.79 -13.90
N ARG A 280 -14.14 7.07 -14.33
CA ARG A 280 -14.54 7.18 -15.75
C ARG A 280 -14.70 8.62 -16.24
N ALA A 281 -14.52 9.61 -15.38
CA ALA A 281 -14.67 11.04 -15.67
C ALA A 281 -13.37 11.65 -16.20
#